data_AF-A0A1W9VL99-F1
#
_entry.id   AF-A0A1W9VL99-F1
#
_cell.length_a   1.000
_cell.length_b   1.000
_cell.length_c   1.000
_cell.angle_alpha   90.00
_cell.angle_beta   90.00
_cell.angle_gamma   90.00
#
_symmetry.space_group_name_H-M   'P 1'
#
loop_
_entity.id
_entity.type
_entity.pdbx_description
1 polymer ?
#
loop_
_entity_poly.entity_id
_entity_poly.type
_entity_poly.pdbx_seq_one_letter_code
_entity_poly.pdbx_strand_id
1 'polypeptide(L)'
;HVERFPFPDNSFDRALVVDALHHFHNQEQAIAELVRVLKKGGRLVIEEPDIHRFAIKLVALAEKAALMGRLPLTGFLLLKW
;
A
#
# COMPACT_ATOMS: atom_id res chain seq x y z
N HIS A 1 -10.34 9.24 8.60
CA HIS A 1 -9.48 9.61 7.47
C HIS A 1 -10.27 9.37 6.19
N VAL A 2 -10.23 10.25 5.20
CA VAL A 2 -10.91 10.04 3.91
C VAL A 2 -9.83 9.77 2.87
N GLU A 3 -9.92 8.67 2.13
CA GLU A 3 -8.90 8.25 1.14
C GLU A 3 -9.05 8.99 -0.20
N ARG A 4 -9.41 10.28 -0.17
CA ARG A 4 -9.68 11.08 -1.38
C ARG A 4 -8.41 11.73 -1.89
N PHE A 5 -8.04 11.46 -3.14
CA PHE A 5 -6.86 12.09 -3.72
C PHE A 5 -7.16 13.49 -4.25
N PRO A 6 -6.22 14.44 -4.13
CA PRO A 6 -6.37 15.82 -4.61
C PRO A 6 -6.16 15.92 -6.14
N PHE A 7 -6.67 14.95 -6.89
CA PHE A 7 -6.59 14.91 -8.34
C PHE A 7 -8.01 14.87 -8.95
N PRO A 8 -8.24 15.56 -10.07
CA PRO A 8 -9.47 15.41 -10.84
C PRO A 8 -9.68 13.98 -11.34
N ASP A 9 -10.91 13.68 -11.74
CA ASP A 9 -11.23 12.43 -12.43
C ASP A 9 -10.44 12.32 -13.74
N ASN A 10 -10.10 11.10 -14.17
CA ASN A 10 -9.44 10.85 -15.46
C ASN A 10 -8.11 11.60 -15.66
N SER A 11 -7.33 11.78 -14.60
CA SER A 11 -6.05 12.51 -14.65
C SER A 11 -4.88 11.64 -15.13
N PHE A 12 -4.89 10.34 -14.85
CA PHE A 12 -3.75 9.46 -15.08
C PHE A 12 -4.08 8.32 -16.05
N ASP A 13 -3.11 7.94 -16.88
CA ASP A 13 -3.22 6.75 -17.74
C ASP A 13 -2.96 5.45 -16.97
N ARG A 14 -2.13 5.52 -15.92
CA ARG A 14 -1.70 4.36 -15.12
C ARG A 14 -1.51 4.72 -13.66
N ALA A 15 -1.78 3.77 -12.78
CA ALA A 15 -1.50 3.84 -11.36
C ALA A 15 -0.87 2.53 -10.89
N LEU A 16 0.12 2.63 -10.00
CA LEU A 16 0.84 1.50 -9.44
C LEU A 16 0.86 1.64 -7.92
N VAL A 17 0.43 0.60 -7.23
CA VAL A 17 0.49 0.45 -5.77
C VAL A 17 1.34 -0.78 -5.47
N VAL A 18 2.42 -0.60 -4.72
CA VAL A 18 3.38 -1.66 -4.40
C VAL A 18 3.54 -1.65 -2.90
N ASP A 19 3.22 -2.78 -2.26
CA ASP A 19 3.42 -3.01 -0.83
C ASP A 19 2.85 -1.86 0.04
N ALA A 20 1.62 -1.43 -0.26
CA ALA A 20 1.09 -0.20 0.32
C ALA A 20 -0.44 -0.18 0.51
N LEU A 21 -1.20 -0.96 -0.27
CA LEU A 21 -2.66 -0.99 -0.17
C LEU A 21 -3.07 -1.41 1.25
N HIS A 22 -2.38 -2.38 1.85
CA HIS A 22 -2.68 -2.85 3.20
C HIS A 22 -2.49 -1.79 4.29
N HIS A 23 -1.75 -0.70 4.02
CA HIS A 23 -1.59 0.40 4.96
C HIS A 23 -2.73 1.42 4.95
N PHE A 24 -3.49 1.46 3.86
CA PHE A 24 -4.61 2.38 3.71
C PHE A 24 -5.69 2.09 4.75
N HIS A 25 -6.29 3.15 5.27
CA HIS A 25 -7.27 3.04 6.34
C HIS A 25 -8.57 2.40 5.84
N ASN A 26 -8.99 2.77 4.62
CA ASN A 26 -10.11 2.16 3.93
C ASN A 26 -9.69 1.76 2.51
N GLN A 27 -9.33 0.50 2.34
CA GLN A 27 -8.84 -0.04 1.06
C GLN A 27 -9.87 0.09 -0.06
N GLU A 28 -11.15 -0.17 0.21
CA GLU A 28 -12.22 -0.05 -0.79
C GLU A 28 -12.36 1.39 -1.29
N GLN A 29 -12.38 2.35 -0.37
CA GLN A 29 -12.47 3.77 -0.71
C GLN A 29 -11.23 4.22 -1.50
N ALA A 30 -10.04 3.78 -1.10
CA ALA A 30 -8.81 4.11 -1.80
C ALA A 30 -8.75 3.51 -3.20
N ILE A 31 -9.20 2.26 -3.39
CA ILE A 31 -9.30 1.63 -4.72
C ILE A 31 -10.31 2.40 -5.58
N ALA A 32 -11.46 2.79 -5.02
CA ALA A 32 -12.44 3.59 -5.75
C ALA A 32 -11.85 4.93 -6.21
N GLU A 33 -11.05 5.58 -5.36
CA GLU A 33 -10.36 6.83 -5.70
C GLU A 33 -9.24 6.64 -6.72
N LEU A 34 -8.46 5.55 -6.62
CA LEU A 34 -7.48 5.17 -7.64
C LEU A 34 -8.15 4.96 -9.02
N VAL A 35 -9.31 4.30 -9.04
CA VAL A 35 -10.10 4.12 -10.27
C VAL A 35 -10.66 5.44 -10.78
N ARG A 36 -11.18 6.32 -9.90
CA ARG A 36 -11.72 7.64 -10.28
C ARG A 36 -10.68 8.51 -11.00
N VAL A 37 -9.45 8.52 -10.51
CA VAL A 37 -8.38 9.35 -11.08
C VAL A 37 -7.79 8.75 -12.36
N LEU A 38 -8.09 7.50 -12.69
CA LEU A 38 -7.68 6.89 -13.96
C LEU A 38 -8.59 7.32 -15.11
N LYS A 39 -7.98 7.58 -16.27
CA LYS A 39 -8.71 7.76 -17.53
C LYS A 39 -9.49 6.49 -17.87
N LYS A 40 -10.57 6.62 -18.65
CA LYS A 40 -11.22 5.47 -19.29
C LYS A 40 -10.19 4.61 -20.05
N GLY A 41 -10.13 3.32 -19.75
CA GLY A 41 -9.14 2.39 -20.32
C GLY A 41 -7.74 2.47 -19.68
N GLY A 42 -7.56 3.32 -18.68
CA GLY A 42 -6.36 3.36 -17.84
C GLY A 42 -6.18 2.09 -17.02
N ARG A 43 -4.96 1.88 -16.50
CA ARG A 43 -4.61 0.64 -15.80
C ARG A 43 -4.16 0.90 -14.36
N LEU A 44 -4.78 0.19 -13.43
CA LEU A 44 -4.33 0.05 -12.06
C LEU A 44 -3.60 -1.29 -11.91
N VAL A 45 -2.39 -1.27 -11.33
CA VAL A 45 -1.68 -2.46 -10.90
C VAL A 45 -1.44 -2.36 -9.40
N ILE A 46 -1.80 -3.41 -8.67
CA ILE A 46 -1.57 -3.52 -7.23
C ILE A 46 -0.74 -4.78 -7.01
N GLU A 47 0.39 -4.64 -6.34
CA GLU A 47 1.28 -5.72 -5.93
C GLU A 47 1.37 -5.71 -4.40
N GLU A 48 1.07 -6.85 -3.79
CA GLU A 48 0.97 -7.02 -2.34
C GLU A 48 1.62 -8.35 -1.94
N PRO A 49 2.31 -8.40 -0.78
CA PRO A 49 2.84 -9.65 -0.26
C PRO A 49 1.72 -10.62 0.12
N ASP A 50 1.96 -11.89 -0.19
CA ASP A 50 1.08 -12.99 0.18
C ASP A 50 1.33 -13.42 1.64
N ILE A 51 0.48 -12.95 2.55
CA ILE A 51 0.55 -13.27 3.99
C ILE A 51 0.35 -14.74 4.35
N HIS A 52 -0.16 -15.55 3.43
CA HIS A 52 -0.30 -16.98 3.67
C HIS A 52 1.04 -17.71 3.57
N ARG A 53 2.06 -17.08 2.99
CA ARG A 53 3.42 -17.64 2.89
C ARG A 53 4.17 -17.51 4.21
N PHE A 54 4.59 -18.64 4.77
CA PHE A 54 5.35 -18.67 6.01
C PHE A 54 6.65 -17.86 5.95
N ALA A 55 7.33 -17.84 4.81
CA ALA A 55 8.54 -17.03 4.61
C ALA A 55 8.28 -15.53 4.83
N ILE A 56 7.12 -14.99 4.39
CA ILE A 56 6.75 -13.59 4.59
C ILE A 56 6.55 -13.29 6.08
N LYS A 57 5.98 -14.23 6.85
CA LYS A 57 5.85 -14.09 8.31
C LYS A 57 7.21 -14.06 9.01
N LEU A 58 8.17 -14.85 8.54
CA LEU A 58 9.53 -14.83 9.09
C LEU A 58 10.25 -13.51 8.81
N VAL A 59 10.10 -12.96 7.60
CA VAL A 59 10.64 -11.65 7.24
C VAL A 59 10.05 -10.56 8.14
N ALA A 60 8.72 -10.53 8.28
CA ALA A 60 8.05 -9.57 9.16
C ALA A 60 8.52 -9.68 10.64
N LEU A 61 8.74 -10.90 11.13
CA LEU A 61 9.27 -11.13 12.48
C LEU A 61 10.73 -10.64 12.62
N ALA A 62 11.56 -10.91 11.62
CA ALA A 62 12.97 -10.51 11.61
C ALA A 62 13.11 -8.98 11.58
N GLU A 63 12.30 -8.29 10.78
CA GLU A 63 12.27 -6.82 10.75
C GLU A 63 11.80 -6.23 12.07
N LYS A 64 10.73 -6.76 12.65
CA LYS A 64 10.25 -6.32 13.97
C LYS A 64 11.32 -6.49 15.05
N ALA A 65 12.10 -7.57 14.97
CA ALA A 65 13.23 -7.81 15.88
C ALA A 65 14.41 -6.86 15.61
N ALA A 66 14.74 -6.59 14.34
CA ALA A 66 15.82 -5.68 13.94
C ALA A 66 15.52 -4.21 14.28
N LEU A 67 14.25 -3.79 14.18
CA LEU A 67 13.80 -2.42 14.46
C LEU A 67 13.79 -2.06 15.97
N MET A 68 13.92 -3.03 16.87
CA MET A 68 14.09 -2.77 18.32
C MET A 68 15.49 -2.25 18.69
N GLY A 69 16.43 -2.15 17.72
CA GLY A 69 17.85 -1.89 18.01
C GLY A 69 18.42 -0.50 17.70
N ARG A 70 17.97 0.28 16.70
CA ARG A 70 18.68 1.51 16.27
C ARG A 70 17.80 2.56 15.56
N LEU A 71 17.79 3.78 16.13
CA LEU A 71 17.50 5.14 15.61
C LEU A 71 16.33 5.44 14.62
N PRO A 72 15.75 6.66 14.69
CA PRO A 72 14.46 6.98 14.10
C PRO A 72 14.61 7.45 12.66
N LEU A 73 14.60 6.53 11.71
CA LEU A 73 14.24 6.85 10.33
C LEU A 73 13.31 5.74 9.84
N THR A 74 12.03 6.09 9.64
CA THR A 74 11.04 5.31 8.90
C THR A 74 10.75 3.89 9.42
N GLY A 75 10.21 3.79 10.65
CA GLY A 75 9.56 2.58 11.15
C GLY A 75 8.16 2.33 10.56
N PHE A 76 7.96 2.61 9.27
CA PHE A 76 6.64 2.55 8.61
C PHE A 76 6.46 1.35 7.68
N LEU A 77 7.47 0.47 7.60
CA LEU A 77 7.52 -0.52 6.53
C LEU A 77 6.49 -1.65 6.67
N LEU A 78 6.35 -2.38 7.79
CA LEU A 78 5.64 -3.69 7.68
C LEU A 78 4.73 -4.06 8.87
N LEU A 79 4.25 -3.09 9.65
CA LEU A 79 3.51 -3.34 10.92
C LEU A 79 1.96 -3.29 10.82
N LYS A 80 1.37 -3.36 9.63
CA LYS A 80 -0.09 -3.46 9.47
C LYS A 80 -0.53 -4.73 8.71
N TRP A 81 0.06 -5.86 9.07
CA TRP A 81 -0.52 -7.18 8.80
C TRP A 81 -1.09 -7.76 10.09
#